data_AF-A0A0A2M8Z4-F1
#
_entry.id   AF-A0A0A2M8Z4-F1
#
_cell.length_a   1.000
_cell.length_b   1.000
_cell.length_c   1.000
_cell.angle_alpha   90.00
_cell.angle_beta   90.00
_cell.angle_gamma   90.00
#
_symmetry.space_group_name_H-M   'P 1'
#
loop_
_entity.id
_entity.type
_entity.pdbx_description
1 polymer ?
#
loop_
_entity_poly.entity_id
_entity_poly.type
_entity_poly.pdbx_seq_one_letter_code
_entity_poly.pdbx_strand_id
1 'polypeptide(L)'
;MKNKILVFGLAISLMGAIACSEKKDAVMTQDPTAAAEAVDSTANLPVTGEDTSAIEDAPAKETEVTVTGKVTEINRGKDGYSATIEAADGKIYTGTISIPNMADPKKYRNVAIGETITVIGTTFGPGDDTIIKVTDLK
;
A
#
# COMPACT_ATOMS: atom_id res chain seq x y z
N MET A 1 -36.58 51.09 -7.15
CA MET A 1 -37.61 50.17 -6.63
C MET A 1 -37.15 48.74 -6.85
N LYS A 2 -37.44 47.84 -5.88
CA LYS A 2 -37.10 46.40 -5.77
C LYS A 2 -35.81 46.18 -4.96
N ASN A 3 -35.91 46.03 -3.63
CA ASN A 3 -36.17 44.79 -2.85
C ASN A 3 -34.94 43.87 -2.85
N LYS A 4 -34.47 43.24 -1.76
CA LYS A 4 -35.00 43.02 -0.40
C LYS A 4 -33.80 42.56 0.48
N ILE A 5 -33.81 42.98 1.74
CA ILE A 5 -33.09 42.37 2.86
C ILE A 5 -33.58 40.93 3.05
N LEU A 6 -32.69 39.97 3.27
CA LEU A 6 -33.06 38.68 3.88
C LEU A 6 -31.91 38.04 4.69
N VAL A 7 -32.01 38.24 6.01
CA VAL A 7 -31.85 37.28 7.12
C VAL A 7 -30.53 36.50 7.25
N PHE A 8 -29.74 36.94 8.24
CA PHE A 8 -28.86 36.13 9.08
C PHE A 8 -29.69 35.27 10.05
N GLY A 9 -29.32 34.00 10.24
CA GLY A 9 -29.83 33.12 11.29
C GLY A 9 -29.66 31.66 10.88
N LEU A 10 -29.40 30.68 11.74
CA LEU A 10 -29.16 30.60 13.17
C LEU A 10 -28.53 29.21 13.37
N ALA A 11 -27.72 29.07 14.40
CA ALA A 11 -26.87 27.93 14.70
C ALA A 11 -27.60 26.67 15.26
N ILE A 12 -26.79 25.60 15.35
CA ILE A 12 -26.82 24.45 16.28
C ILE A 12 -27.80 23.31 16.00
N SER A 13 -27.23 22.11 15.80
CA SER A 13 -27.70 20.83 16.33
C SER A 13 -26.67 19.74 15.99
N LEU A 14 -26.32 18.72 16.76
CA LEU A 14 -26.23 18.42 18.19
C LEU A 14 -25.48 17.06 18.22
N MET A 15 -24.74 16.75 19.28
CA MET A 15 -24.05 15.47 19.49
C MET A 15 -24.94 14.23 19.25
N GLY A 16 -24.36 13.19 18.67
CA GLY A 16 -24.78 11.80 18.84
C GLY A 16 -23.61 10.96 19.32
N ALA A 17 -23.47 10.82 20.64
CA ALA A 17 -22.59 9.83 21.27
C ALA A 17 -23.32 8.49 21.30
N ILE A 18 -22.72 7.44 20.73
CA ILE A 18 -23.17 6.06 20.93
C ILE A 18 -22.43 5.53 22.16
N ALA A 19 -23.18 5.35 23.25
CA ALA A 19 -22.71 4.74 24.49
C ALA A 19 -23.16 3.27 24.58
N CYS A 20 -22.20 2.42 24.94
CA CYS A 20 -22.23 1.22 25.80
C CYS A 20 -23.25 0.09 25.58
N SER A 21 -22.68 -1.12 25.48
CA SER A 21 -23.13 -2.30 26.24
C SER A 21 -21.92 -2.95 26.94
N GLU A 22 -22.05 -3.09 28.26
CA GLU A 22 -21.27 -3.93 29.20
C GLU A 22 -21.28 -5.42 28.75
N LYS A 23 -20.51 -6.39 29.25
CA LYS A 23 -19.87 -6.65 30.55
C LYS A 23 -19.06 -7.96 30.41
N LYS A 24 -18.10 -8.15 31.33
CA LYS A 24 -17.81 -9.39 32.09
C LYS A 24 -16.35 -9.88 32.02
N ASP A 25 -15.66 -9.64 33.14
CA ASP A 25 -14.75 -10.52 33.93
C ASP A 25 -13.71 -11.38 33.19
N ALA A 26 -12.48 -11.63 33.65
CA ALA A 26 -11.68 -11.25 34.80
C ALA A 26 -10.33 -12.01 34.68
N VAL A 27 -9.29 -11.50 35.35
CA VAL A 27 -8.25 -12.28 36.08
C VAL A 27 -7.09 -12.97 35.32
N MET A 28 -5.91 -12.38 35.57
CA MET A 28 -4.61 -12.96 36.02
C MET A 28 -3.79 -13.86 35.07
N THR A 29 -2.62 -13.38 34.62
CA THR A 29 -1.27 -13.48 35.24
C THR A 29 -0.64 -14.86 35.06
N GLN A 30 0.48 -14.93 34.33
CA GLN A 30 1.78 -15.50 34.77
C GLN A 30 2.78 -15.58 33.58
N ASP A 31 3.80 -14.73 33.61
CA ASP A 31 5.20 -15.10 33.32
C ASP A 31 5.68 -15.99 34.50
N PRO A 32 6.69 -16.89 34.43
CA PRO A 32 7.86 -16.85 33.54
C PRO A 32 8.45 -18.23 33.12
N THR A 33 9.66 -18.20 32.53
CA THR A 33 10.76 -19.20 32.64
C THR A 33 11.12 -20.05 31.40
N ALA A 34 12.17 -19.55 30.72
CA ALA A 34 13.50 -20.15 30.49
C ALA A 34 13.75 -21.44 29.66
N ALA A 35 14.83 -21.31 28.88
CA ALA A 35 15.78 -22.31 28.34
C ALA A 35 15.28 -23.17 27.16
N ALA A 36 15.85 -23.00 25.95
CA ALA A 36 17.04 -23.70 25.39
C ALA A 36 16.72 -25.19 25.10
N GLU A 37 17.03 -25.85 23.98
CA GLU A 37 18.16 -25.82 23.05
C GLU A 37 17.76 -26.40 21.66
N ALA A 38 18.72 -26.36 20.73
CA ALA A 38 18.70 -26.82 19.35
C ALA A 38 18.33 -28.30 19.13
N VAL A 39 17.78 -28.61 17.96
CA VAL A 39 18.22 -29.77 17.15
C VAL A 39 18.06 -29.49 15.66
N ASP A 40 19.21 -29.52 15.00
CA ASP A 40 19.46 -29.73 13.58
C ASP A 40 18.80 -31.02 13.08
N SER A 41 18.24 -31.00 11.87
CA SER A 41 17.97 -32.20 11.08
C SER A 41 17.96 -31.85 9.60
N THR A 42 19.19 -31.82 9.08
CA THR A 42 19.52 -32.12 7.69
C THR A 42 18.81 -33.40 7.23
N ALA A 43 17.99 -33.30 6.19
CA ALA A 43 17.63 -34.43 5.34
C ALA A 43 18.15 -34.15 3.93
N ASN A 44 19.36 -34.63 3.68
CA ASN A 44 19.92 -34.80 2.36
C ASN A 44 19.38 -36.10 1.75
N LEU A 45 19.27 -36.13 0.41
CA LEU A 45 19.37 -37.28 -0.54
C LEU A 45 18.25 -37.21 -1.60
N PRO A 46 18.48 -37.64 -2.86
CA PRO A 46 19.72 -37.65 -3.64
C PRO A 46 19.59 -36.93 -5.01
N VAL A 47 20.74 -36.47 -5.51
CA VAL A 47 21.00 -36.05 -6.90
C VAL A 47 20.79 -37.22 -7.87
N THR A 48 20.17 -37.00 -9.04
CA THR A 48 20.51 -37.72 -10.29
C THR A 48 19.95 -36.97 -11.52
N GLY A 49 20.86 -36.62 -12.44
CA GLY A 49 20.65 -36.38 -13.88
C GLY A 49 20.13 -34.98 -14.23
N GLU A 50 20.98 -33.99 -14.53
CA GLU A 50 21.55 -33.78 -15.88
C GLU A 50 20.51 -33.94 -17.00
N ASP A 51 19.81 -32.85 -17.31
CA ASP A 51 19.71 -32.44 -18.71
C ASP A 51 19.86 -30.92 -18.79
N THR A 52 20.88 -30.53 -19.55
CA THR A 52 21.22 -29.15 -19.84
C THR A 52 20.16 -28.61 -20.77
N SER A 53 19.29 -27.77 -20.26
CA SER A 53 18.63 -26.74 -21.06
C SER A 53 18.95 -25.40 -20.44
N ALA A 54 19.90 -24.72 -21.08
CA ALA A 54 20.08 -23.30 -20.94
C ALA A 54 18.74 -22.62 -21.24
N ILE A 55 17.95 -22.36 -20.20
CA ILE A 55 17.09 -21.19 -20.20
C ILE A 55 18.04 -20.01 -19.97
N GLU A 56 18.50 -19.43 -21.10
CA GLU A 56 18.83 -18.02 -21.12
C GLU A 56 17.60 -17.28 -20.58
N ASP A 57 17.64 -16.93 -19.30
CA ASP A 57 16.74 -15.95 -18.71
C ASP A 57 17.10 -14.61 -19.36
N ALA A 58 16.52 -14.40 -20.54
CA ALA A 58 16.50 -13.10 -21.17
C ALA A 58 15.80 -12.18 -20.16
N PRO A 59 16.42 -11.07 -19.72
CA PRO A 59 15.84 -10.21 -18.71
C PRO A 59 14.46 -9.78 -19.20
N ALA A 60 13.41 -10.16 -18.45
CA ALA A 60 12.07 -9.66 -18.67
C ALA A 60 12.18 -8.14 -18.75
N LYS A 61 11.92 -7.59 -19.93
CA LYS A 61 12.20 -6.20 -20.26
C LYS A 61 11.33 -5.34 -19.33
N GLU A 62 11.94 -4.84 -18.25
CA GLU A 62 11.29 -3.96 -17.29
C GLU A 62 10.86 -2.68 -18.02
N THR A 63 9.59 -2.61 -18.38
CA THR A 63 9.02 -1.41 -19.01
C THR A 63 8.70 -0.39 -17.93
N GLU A 64 9.44 0.72 -17.95
CA GLU A 64 9.10 1.90 -17.18
C GLU A 64 7.84 2.55 -17.76
N VAL A 65 6.90 2.92 -16.89
CA VAL A 65 5.67 3.61 -17.23
C VAL A 65 5.56 4.91 -16.45
N THR A 66 4.81 5.86 -17.00
CA THR A 66 4.38 7.07 -16.30
C THR A 66 2.86 7.05 -16.22
N VAL A 67 2.32 7.14 -15.00
CA VAL A 67 0.87 7.12 -14.74
C VAL A 67 0.49 8.37 -13.97
N THR A 68 -0.53 9.07 -14.47
CA THR A 68 -1.16 10.21 -13.77
C THR A 68 -2.60 9.84 -13.47
N GLY A 69 -3.00 10.01 -12.21
CA GLY A 69 -4.35 9.68 -11.79
C GLY A 69 -4.69 10.14 -10.38
N LYS A 70 -5.96 9.96 -10.02
CA LYS A 70 -6.49 10.29 -8.70
C LYS A 70 -6.25 9.12 -7.74
N VAL A 71 -5.72 9.40 -6.56
CA VAL A 71 -5.58 8.41 -5.49
C VAL A 71 -6.96 8.09 -4.92
N THR A 72 -7.35 6.83 -4.96
CA THR A 72 -8.65 6.35 -4.46
C THR A 72 -8.53 5.57 -3.15
N GLU A 73 -7.38 4.97 -2.89
CA GLU A 73 -7.11 4.18 -1.69
C GLU A 73 -5.63 4.28 -1.29
N ILE A 74 -5.35 4.18 0.01
CA ILE A 74 -3.98 4.15 0.55
C ILE A 74 -3.88 3.03 1.60
N ASN A 75 -2.95 2.10 1.38
CA ASN A 75 -2.61 1.01 2.28
C ASN A 75 -1.20 1.23 2.86
N ARG A 76 -1.12 1.50 4.17
CA ARG A 76 0.16 1.89 4.81
C ARG A 76 1.03 0.68 5.14
N GLY A 77 2.32 0.79 4.82
CA GLY A 77 3.36 -0.18 5.19
C GLY A 77 4.39 0.43 6.15
N LYS A 78 5.47 -0.31 6.40
CA LYS A 78 6.57 0.11 7.31
C LYS A 78 7.41 1.25 6.72
N ASP A 79 7.89 1.07 5.49
CA ASP A 79 8.85 1.97 4.82
C ASP A 79 8.21 2.74 3.66
N GLY A 80 6.87 2.76 3.60
CA GLY A 80 6.11 3.29 2.48
C GLY A 80 4.62 2.98 2.59
N TYR A 81 3.93 3.05 1.45
CA TYR A 81 2.53 2.71 1.30
C TYR A 81 2.25 2.26 -0.14
N SER A 82 1.15 1.54 -0.33
CA SER A 82 0.55 1.30 -1.64
C SER A 82 -0.59 2.29 -1.86
N ALA A 83 -0.68 2.84 -3.06
CA ALA A 83 -1.77 3.73 -3.46
C ALA A 83 -2.50 3.14 -4.67
N THR A 84 -3.83 3.08 -4.60
CA THR A 84 -4.68 2.78 -5.75
C THR A 84 -4.88 4.08 -6.52
N ILE A 85 -4.52 4.07 -7.81
CA ILE A 85 -4.51 5.25 -8.69
C ILE A 85 -5.48 4.98 -9.84
N GLU A 86 -6.52 5.81 -9.94
CA GLU A 86 -7.47 5.80 -11.03
C GLU A 86 -7.03 6.80 -12.10
N ALA A 87 -6.61 6.29 -13.26
CA ALA A 87 -6.23 7.10 -14.42
C ALA A 87 -7.46 7.67 -15.15
N ALA A 88 -7.23 8.66 -16.01
CA ALA A 88 -8.32 9.33 -16.74
C ALA A 88 -9.08 8.41 -17.72
N ASP A 89 -8.46 7.31 -18.16
CA ASP A 89 -9.08 6.29 -19.02
C ASP A 89 -9.84 5.22 -18.22
N GLY A 90 -9.97 5.38 -16.89
CA GLY A 90 -10.62 4.45 -15.99
C GLY A 90 -9.78 3.23 -15.60
N LYS A 91 -8.52 3.14 -16.09
CA LYS A 91 -7.61 2.08 -15.63
C LYS A 91 -7.18 2.32 -14.19
N ILE A 92 -7.09 1.22 -13.45
CA ILE A 92 -6.66 1.21 -12.06
C ILE A 92 -5.24 0.67 -12.00
N TYR A 93 -4.40 1.35 -11.23
CA TYR A 93 -3.02 0.96 -10.96
C TYR A 93 -2.76 0.89 -9.46
N THR A 94 -1.92 -0.05 -9.05
CA THR A 94 -1.44 -0.11 -7.66
C THR A 94 0.00 0.34 -7.59
N GLY A 95 0.26 1.56 -7.11
CA GLY A 95 1.61 2.09 -6.94
C GLY A 95 2.21 1.75 -5.58
N THR A 96 3.32 1.03 -5.54
CA THR A 96 4.10 0.78 -4.32
C THR A 96 5.13 1.90 -4.12
N ILE A 97 4.79 2.87 -3.27
CA ILE A 97 5.59 4.06 -2.98
C ILE A 97 6.33 3.81 -1.67
N SER A 98 7.62 3.48 -1.76
CA SER A 98 8.45 3.24 -0.59
C SER A 98 9.79 3.96 -0.72
N ILE A 99 10.33 4.40 0.42
CA ILE A 99 11.63 5.07 0.50
C ILE A 99 12.74 4.29 -0.22
N PRO A 100 12.89 2.94 -0.07
CA PRO A 100 13.92 2.20 -0.79
C PRO A 100 13.66 2.03 -2.30
N ASN A 101 12.44 2.27 -2.78
CA ASN A 101 12.14 2.20 -4.22
C ASN A 101 12.47 3.52 -4.94
N MET A 102 12.51 4.65 -4.23
CA MET A 102 12.74 5.96 -4.84
C MET A 102 14.15 6.05 -5.42
N ALA A 103 14.26 6.60 -6.65
CA ALA A 103 15.55 6.96 -7.23
C ALA A 103 16.24 8.09 -6.44
N ASP A 104 15.45 9.01 -5.87
CA ASP A 104 15.89 10.00 -4.88
C ASP A 104 15.00 9.90 -3.63
N PRO A 105 15.52 9.42 -2.49
CA PRO A 105 14.76 9.31 -1.25
C PRO A 105 14.10 10.61 -0.78
N LYS A 106 14.63 11.78 -1.17
CA LYS A 106 14.06 13.09 -0.81
C LYS A 106 12.73 13.39 -1.48
N LYS A 107 12.40 12.69 -2.56
CA LYS A 107 11.12 12.82 -3.26
C LYS A 107 10.02 11.97 -2.64
N TYR A 108 10.36 11.08 -1.70
CA TYR A 108 9.36 10.39 -0.92
C TYR A 108 8.50 11.41 -0.16
N ARG A 109 7.19 11.31 -0.35
CA ARG A 109 6.20 12.08 0.42
C ARG A 109 4.95 11.24 0.64
N ASN A 110 4.17 11.61 1.64
CA ASN A 110 2.81 11.10 1.77
C ASN A 110 1.92 11.78 0.73
N VAL A 111 0.96 11.01 0.20
CA VAL A 111 -0.14 11.51 -0.64
C VAL A 111 -1.45 11.37 0.14
N ALA A 112 -2.49 12.07 -0.30
CA ALA A 112 -3.83 11.96 0.27
C ALA A 112 -4.80 11.28 -0.71
N ILE A 113 -5.85 10.64 -0.16
CA ILE A 113 -6.98 10.17 -0.97
C ILE A 113 -7.65 11.40 -1.61
N GLY A 114 -7.96 11.31 -2.90
CA GLY A 114 -8.50 12.39 -3.72
C GLY A 114 -7.43 13.29 -4.36
N GLU A 115 -6.15 13.13 -4.01
CA GLU A 115 -5.04 13.83 -4.65
C GLU A 115 -4.78 13.27 -6.05
N THR A 116 -4.49 14.13 -7.02
CA THR A 116 -3.98 13.72 -8.32
C THR A 116 -2.46 13.72 -8.30
N ILE A 117 -1.86 12.57 -8.60
CA ILE A 117 -0.40 12.39 -8.57
C ILE A 117 0.10 11.84 -9.90
N THR A 118 1.38 12.06 -10.19
CA THR A 118 2.09 11.39 -11.28
C THR A 118 3.17 10.50 -10.71
N VAL A 119 3.09 9.20 -11.02
CA VAL A 119 4.08 8.18 -10.62
C VAL A 119 4.84 7.67 -11.84
N ILE A 120 6.13 7.41 -11.64
CA ILE A 120 6.98 6.74 -12.63
C ILE A 120 7.55 5.49 -11.98
N GLY A 121 7.58 4.40 -12.73
CA GLY A 121 8.14 3.15 -12.21
C GLY A 121 7.96 1.98 -13.16
N THR A 122 8.47 0.82 -12.75
CA THR A 122 8.34 -0.43 -13.50
C THR A 122 7.04 -1.14 -13.16
N THR A 123 6.33 -1.64 -14.17
CA THR A 123 5.12 -2.47 -13.97
C THR A 123 5.45 -3.94 -13.74
N PHE A 124 4.73 -4.57 -12.82
CA PHE A 124 4.77 -6.00 -12.56
C PHE A 124 3.34 -6.53 -12.42
N GLY A 125 3.14 -7.82 -12.75
CA GLY A 125 1.86 -8.50 -12.62
C GLY A 125 1.16 -8.76 -13.96
N PRO A 126 0.24 -9.73 -14.01
CA PRO A 126 -0.53 -10.04 -15.20
C PRO A 126 -1.70 -9.06 -15.40
N GLY A 127 -1.87 -8.56 -16.63
CA GLY A 127 -3.10 -7.99 -17.18
C GLY A 127 -3.82 -6.94 -16.34
N ASP A 128 -4.73 -7.39 -15.47
CA ASP A 128 -5.72 -6.56 -14.78
C ASP A 128 -5.18 -5.94 -13.47
N ASP A 129 -4.20 -6.59 -12.83
CA ASP A 129 -3.59 -6.12 -11.58
C ASP A 129 -2.20 -5.53 -11.87
N THR A 130 -2.17 -4.37 -12.52
CA THR A 130 -0.90 -3.70 -12.82
C THR A 130 -0.35 -3.03 -11.56
N ILE A 131 0.70 -3.62 -10.98
CA ILE A 131 1.45 -3.06 -9.86
C ILE A 131 2.61 -2.25 -10.40
N ILE A 132 2.82 -1.04 -9.89
CA ILE A 132 3.93 -0.16 -10.25
C ILE A 132 4.88 -0.09 -9.06
N LYS A 133 6.14 -0.50 -9.25
CA LYS A 133 7.22 -0.17 -8.30
C LYS A 133 7.65 1.27 -8.58
N VAL A 134 7.17 2.19 -7.76
CA VAL A 134 7.37 3.63 -8.00
C VAL A 134 8.81 4.02 -7.67
N THR A 135 9.47 4.67 -8.62
CA THR A 135 10.84 5.20 -8.49
C THR A 135 10.88 6.73 -8.45
N ASP A 136 9.85 7.40 -8.98
CA ASP A 136 9.69 8.86 -8.94
C ASP A 136 8.23 9.23 -8.65
N LEU A 137 8.02 10.22 -7.80
CA LEU A 137 6.71 10.74 -7.43
C LEU A 137 6.67 12.26 -7.63
N LYS A 138 5.65 12.73 -8.36
CA LYS A 138 5.39 14.14 -8.65
C LYS A 138 4.00 14.49 -8.13
#